data_AF-A0A8K0CL13-F1
#
_entry.id   AF-A0A8K0CL13-F1
#
_cell.length_a   1.000
_cell.length_b   1.000
_cell.length_c   1.000
_cell.angle_alpha   90.00
_cell.angle_beta   90.00
_cell.angle_gamma   90.00
#
_symmetry.space_group_name_H-M   'P 1'
#
loop_
_entity.id
_entity.type
_entity.pdbx_description
1 polymer ?
#
loop_
_entity_poly.entity_id
_entity_poly.type
_entity_poly.pdbx_seq_one_letter_code
_entity_poly.pdbx_strand_id
1 'polypeptide(L)'
;MALGGSTSPSLKSARDEINNLAYPDCWNEKAVAFFTEQYKWLQLKAGKLGCKDYSTILHLGVTSEKHVHVSKEWSTYSVTPNGNNKTSRQASLRKKIREHNFSQAHEKIQVLLRESANEAMPNLIHKVNNKQIEATVKIFNTVYSLIKRNRPLSDVEAALDLQKNGVDVGNCC
;
A
#
# COMPACT_ATOMS: atom_id res chain seq x y z
N MET A 1 43.62 0.64 32.45
CA MET A 1 42.38 0.53 33.25
C MET A 1 41.45 1.63 32.75
N ALA A 2 40.54 1.30 31.83
CA ALA A 2 39.12 0.95 32.08
C ALA A 2 38.28 2.21 32.38
N LEU A 3 37.14 2.51 31.76
CA LEU A 3 36.32 1.90 30.69
C LEU A 3 35.46 3.03 30.11
N GLY A 4 35.18 2.97 28.80
CA GLY A 4 34.29 3.91 28.10
C GLY A 4 32.84 3.77 28.56
N GLY A 5 32.19 4.91 28.81
CA GLY A 5 30.76 5.01 29.05
C GLY A 5 29.99 5.04 27.73
N SER A 6 29.70 3.85 27.18
CA SER A 6 28.72 3.70 26.10
C SER A 6 27.33 3.81 26.69
N THR A 7 26.67 4.96 26.53
CA THR A 7 25.23 5.09 26.77
C THR A 7 24.50 4.25 25.73
N SER A 8 24.06 3.06 26.15
CA SER A 8 23.11 2.25 25.39
C SER A 8 21.79 3.01 25.27
N PRO A 9 21.19 3.12 24.07
CA PRO A 9 19.81 3.52 23.96
C PRO A 9 19.00 2.44 24.65
N SER A 10 18.32 2.81 25.74
CA SER A 10 17.37 1.94 26.42
C SER A 10 16.40 1.37 25.39
N LEU A 11 16.50 0.07 25.16
CA LEU A 11 15.47 -0.73 24.50
C LEU A 11 14.20 -0.58 25.32
N LYS A 12 13.39 0.43 24.97
CA LYS A 12 11.99 0.47 25.39
C LYS A 12 11.39 -0.83 24.88
N SER A 13 11.16 -1.74 25.83
CA SER A 13 10.62 -3.06 25.59
C SER A 13 9.33 -2.88 24.79
N ALA A 14 9.20 -3.60 23.66
CA ALA A 14 7.96 -3.66 22.88
C ALA A 14 6.73 -4.08 23.71
N ARG A 15 6.94 -4.52 24.97
CA ARG A 15 5.89 -4.80 25.96
C ARG A 15 5.30 -3.55 26.61
N ASP A 16 5.99 -2.41 26.63
CA ASP A 16 5.50 -1.20 27.31
C ASP A 16 4.51 -0.38 26.46
N GLU A 17 4.40 -0.65 25.16
CA GLU A 17 3.32 -0.10 24.32
C GLU A 17 1.99 -0.87 24.48
N ILE A 18 2.00 -2.05 25.09
CA ILE A 18 0.82 -2.90 25.26
C ILE A 18 -0.02 -2.44 26.48
N ASN A 19 0.57 -1.68 27.40
CA ASN A 19 -0.05 -1.29 28.67
C ASN A 19 -1.01 -0.08 28.61
N ASN A 20 -1.38 0.37 27.41
CA ASN A 20 -2.47 1.34 27.20
C ASN A 20 -3.45 0.87 26.10
N LEU A 21 -3.60 -0.44 25.92
CA LEU A 21 -4.65 -0.98 25.05
C LEU A 21 -6.02 -0.79 25.73
N ALA A 22 -6.58 0.41 25.63
CA ALA A 22 -8.00 0.58 25.88
C ALA A 22 -8.74 -0.26 24.82
N TYR A 23 -9.25 -1.42 25.23
CA TYR A 23 -10.23 -2.21 24.48
C TYR A 23 -11.64 -1.86 24.99
N PRO A 24 -12.71 -2.19 24.24
CA PRO A 24 -14.06 -1.95 24.73
C PRO A 24 -14.24 -2.53 26.13
N ASP A 25 -14.77 -1.76 27.07
CA ASP A 25 -15.06 -2.16 28.46
C ASP A 25 -15.89 -3.46 28.59
N CYS A 26 -16.68 -3.79 27.56
CA CYS A 26 -17.42 -5.05 27.51
C CYS A 26 -16.58 -6.28 27.12
N TRP A 27 -15.32 -6.11 26.70
CA TRP A 27 -14.39 -7.18 26.37
C TRP A 27 -13.45 -7.49 27.54
N ASN A 28 -12.80 -8.65 27.45
CA ASN A 28 -11.67 -9.03 28.28
C ASN A 28 -10.50 -9.42 27.38
N GLU A 29 -9.32 -9.63 27.95
CA GLU A 29 -8.10 -9.97 27.22
C GLU A 29 -8.27 -11.19 26.31
N LYS A 30 -8.98 -12.23 26.78
CA LYS A 30 -9.27 -13.42 25.97
C LYS A 30 -10.09 -13.09 24.72
N ALA A 31 -11.09 -12.21 24.84
CA ALA A 31 -11.88 -11.76 23.70
C ALA A 31 -11.02 -10.92 22.74
N VAL A 32 -10.17 -10.03 23.25
CA VAL A 32 -9.25 -9.23 22.42
C VAL A 32 -8.32 -10.15 21.63
N ALA A 33 -7.67 -11.10 22.29
CA ALA A 33 -6.79 -12.07 21.66
C ALA A 33 -7.53 -12.85 20.56
N PHE A 34 -8.69 -13.43 20.89
CA PHE A 34 -9.50 -14.18 19.93
C PHE A 34 -9.86 -13.36 18.67
N PHE A 35 -10.39 -12.13 18.85
CA PHE A 35 -10.84 -11.33 17.70
C PHE A 35 -9.68 -10.77 16.87
N THR A 36 -8.58 -10.36 17.49
CA THR A 36 -7.40 -9.85 16.77
C THR A 36 -6.62 -10.97 16.06
N GLU A 37 -6.71 -12.20 16.56
CA GLU A 37 -6.16 -13.37 15.89
C GLU A 37 -6.99 -13.77 14.67
N GLN A 38 -8.32 -13.85 14.84
CA GLN A 38 -9.26 -14.19 13.76
C GLN A 38 -9.30 -13.13 12.66
N TYR A 39 -9.42 -11.86 13.04
CA TYR A 39 -9.59 -10.75 12.12
C TYR A 39 -8.34 -9.89 12.10
N LYS A 40 -7.37 -10.27 11.25
CA LYS A 40 -6.10 -9.53 11.15
C LYS A 40 -6.29 -8.07 10.77
N TRP A 41 -7.40 -7.70 10.12
CA TRP A 41 -7.74 -6.33 9.76
C TRP A 41 -8.27 -5.50 10.94
N LEU A 42 -8.73 -6.14 12.01
CA LEU A 42 -9.32 -5.48 13.17
C LEU A 42 -8.22 -4.86 14.03
N GLN A 43 -8.39 -3.59 14.38
CA GLN A 43 -7.46 -2.89 15.26
C GLN A 43 -8.21 -2.06 16.30
N LEU A 44 -7.64 -2.00 17.51
CA LEU A 44 -8.20 -1.28 18.64
C LEU A 44 -7.44 0.03 18.86
N LYS A 45 -8.17 1.12 19.08
CA LYS A 45 -7.62 2.42 19.48
C LYS A 45 -8.57 3.07 20.48
N ALA A 46 -8.05 3.49 21.64
CA ALA A 46 -8.80 4.26 22.64
C ALA A 46 -10.18 3.67 23.02
N GLY A 47 -10.26 2.36 23.22
CA GLY A 47 -11.47 1.65 23.63
C GLY A 47 -12.44 1.31 22.49
N LYS A 48 -12.07 1.61 21.25
CA LYS A 48 -12.94 1.51 20.06
C LYS A 48 -12.30 0.63 19.00
N LEU A 49 -13.15 0.11 18.10
CA LEU A 49 -12.71 -0.72 16.98
C LEU A 49 -12.54 0.12 15.71
N GLY A 50 -11.61 -0.30 14.86
CA GLY A 50 -11.43 0.21 13.50
C GLY A 50 -10.84 -0.86 12.60
N CYS A 51 -10.71 -0.51 11.32
CA CYS A 51 -10.17 -1.37 10.28
C CYS A 51 -8.82 -0.83 9.80
N LYS A 52 -7.74 -1.60 10.01
CA LYS A 52 -6.39 -1.18 9.61
C LYS A 52 -6.28 -1.02 8.10
N ASP A 53 -6.96 -1.87 7.34
CA ASP A 53 -6.91 -1.88 5.88
C ASP A 53 -7.43 -0.54 5.31
N TYR A 54 -8.41 0.07 5.99
CA TYR A 54 -8.94 1.39 5.64
C TYR A 54 -7.92 2.51 5.89
N SER A 55 -7.08 2.38 6.92
CA SER A 55 -6.00 3.34 7.17
C SER A 55 -4.86 3.19 6.14
N THR A 56 -4.57 1.96 5.71
CA THR A 56 -3.52 1.68 4.72
C THR A 56 -3.85 2.26 3.35
N ILE A 57 -5.08 2.09 2.86
CA ILE A 57 -5.49 2.64 1.56
C ILE A 57 -5.54 4.17 1.52
N LEU A 58 -5.82 4.82 2.66
CA LEU A 58 -5.77 6.29 2.77
C LEU A 58 -4.35 6.78 2.60
N HIS A 59 -3.38 6.11 3.22
CA HIS A 59 -1.96 6.40 3.04
C HIS A 59 -1.48 6.14 1.60
N LEU A 60 -2.07 5.14 0.92
CA LEU A 60 -1.74 4.82 -0.48
C LEU A 60 -2.48 5.69 -1.52
N GLY A 61 -3.42 6.55 -1.10
CA GLY A 61 -4.20 7.40 -2.01
C GLY A 61 -5.25 6.67 -2.87
N VAL A 62 -5.50 5.38 -2.63
CA VAL A 62 -6.26 4.49 -3.55
C VAL A 62 -7.78 4.72 -3.52
N THR A 63 -8.29 5.42 -2.51
CA THR A 63 -9.74 5.50 -2.24
C THR A 63 -10.54 6.34 -3.26
N SER A 64 -9.94 7.39 -3.84
CA SER A 64 -10.63 8.28 -4.79
C SER A 64 -10.70 7.71 -6.20
N GLU A 65 -9.69 6.94 -6.62
CA GLU A 65 -9.58 6.44 -7.99
C GLU A 65 -10.55 5.28 -8.28
N LYS A 66 -10.93 4.49 -7.27
CA LYS A 66 -11.70 3.24 -7.44
C LYS A 66 -13.12 3.28 -6.86
N HIS A 67 -13.64 4.47 -6.52
CA HIS A 67 -15.01 4.70 -6.02
C HIS A 67 -15.47 3.72 -4.92
N VAL A 68 -14.61 3.41 -3.94
CA VAL A 68 -15.00 2.53 -2.82
C VAL A 68 -15.62 3.37 -1.70
N HIS A 69 -16.87 3.08 -1.35
CA HIS A 69 -17.53 3.75 -0.22
C HIS A 69 -17.06 3.17 1.12
N VAL A 70 -16.15 3.88 1.77
CA VAL A 70 -15.54 3.47 3.04
C VAL A 70 -16.42 3.92 4.21
N SER A 71 -16.78 2.99 5.10
CA SER A 71 -17.50 3.37 6.32
C SER A 71 -16.63 4.25 7.22
N LYS A 72 -17.12 5.46 7.51
CA LYS A 72 -16.43 6.45 8.34
C LYS A 72 -16.10 5.90 9.72
N GLU A 73 -17.02 5.18 10.36
CA GLU A 73 -16.78 4.67 11.71
C GLU A 73 -15.61 3.67 11.77
N TRP A 74 -15.42 2.87 10.73
CA TRP A 74 -14.34 1.89 10.65
C TRP A 74 -13.01 2.54 10.29
N SER A 75 -13.00 3.58 9.46
CA SER A 75 -11.77 4.30 9.10
C SER A 75 -11.28 5.24 10.19
N THR A 76 -12.19 5.83 10.98
CA THR A 76 -11.85 6.75 12.07
C THR A 76 -11.79 6.09 13.44
N TYR A 77 -11.81 4.76 13.53
CA TYR A 77 -11.75 4.01 14.79
C TYR A 77 -12.83 4.46 15.80
N SER A 78 -14.06 4.62 15.34
CA SER A 78 -15.17 5.10 16.18
C SER A 78 -16.24 4.04 16.45
N VAL A 79 -15.98 2.77 16.14
CA VAL A 79 -16.93 1.69 16.37
C VAL A 79 -17.02 1.37 17.86
N THR A 80 -18.21 1.55 18.41
CA THR A 80 -18.53 1.29 19.83
C THR A 80 -19.59 0.19 19.98
N PRO A 81 -19.65 -0.48 21.15
CA PRO A 81 -20.71 -1.43 21.48
C PRO A 81 -22.06 -0.73 21.72
N ASN A 82 -23.17 -1.36 21.31
CA ASN A 82 -24.52 -0.91 21.64
C ASN A 82 -25.19 -1.88 22.62
N GLY A 83 -25.99 -1.35 23.55
CA GLY A 83 -26.80 -2.15 24.49
C GLY A 83 -26.60 -1.73 25.95
N ASN A 84 -27.51 -2.20 26.81
CA ASN A 84 -27.60 -1.74 28.21
C ASN A 84 -26.86 -2.66 29.19
N ASN A 85 -26.42 -3.83 28.76
CA ASN A 85 -25.71 -4.80 29.60
C ASN A 85 -24.54 -5.43 28.85
N LYS A 86 -23.63 -6.09 29.58
CA LYS A 86 -22.40 -6.66 29.00
C LYS A 86 -22.69 -7.61 27.83
N THR A 87 -23.67 -8.50 27.96
CA THR A 87 -24.00 -9.50 26.93
C THR A 87 -24.51 -8.86 25.64
N SER A 88 -25.46 -7.93 25.73
CA SER A 88 -25.99 -7.21 24.56
C SER A 88 -24.91 -6.39 23.86
N ARG A 89 -24.03 -5.74 24.63
CA ARG A 89 -22.88 -4.97 24.12
C ARG A 89 -21.87 -5.86 23.39
N GLN A 90 -21.54 -7.01 23.94
CA GLN A 90 -20.68 -8.00 23.28
C GLN A 90 -21.33 -8.53 21.99
N ALA A 91 -22.63 -8.85 22.01
CA ALA A 91 -23.35 -9.32 20.83
C ALA A 91 -23.38 -8.26 19.72
N SER A 92 -23.58 -6.99 20.09
CA SER A 92 -23.51 -5.86 19.16
C SER A 92 -22.16 -5.77 18.45
N LEU A 93 -21.05 -5.89 19.18
CA LEU A 93 -19.72 -5.86 18.57
C LEU A 93 -19.48 -7.06 17.64
N ARG A 94 -19.89 -8.28 18.05
CA ARG A 94 -19.80 -9.47 17.19
C ARG A 94 -20.56 -9.27 15.88
N LYS A 95 -21.77 -8.71 15.97
CA LYS A 95 -22.60 -8.38 14.80
C LYS A 95 -21.89 -7.38 13.89
N LYS A 96 -21.43 -6.25 14.43
CA LYS A 96 -20.71 -5.21 13.67
C LYS A 96 -19.45 -5.76 12.98
N ILE A 97 -18.63 -6.55 13.70
CA ILE A 97 -17.43 -7.18 13.14
C ILE A 97 -17.80 -8.10 11.97
N ARG A 98 -18.81 -8.96 12.16
CA ARG A 98 -19.27 -9.89 11.11
C ARG A 98 -19.78 -9.13 9.89
N GLU A 99 -20.64 -8.13 10.08
CA GLU A 99 -21.19 -7.32 8.99
C GLU A 99 -20.09 -6.59 8.22
N HIS A 100 -19.10 -6.02 8.91
CA HIS A 100 -17.96 -5.39 8.25
C HIS A 100 -17.12 -6.38 7.44
N ASN A 101 -16.82 -7.55 8.02
CA ASN A 101 -16.01 -8.58 7.38
C ASN A 101 -16.60 -9.05 6.05
N PHE A 102 -17.93 -9.06 5.92
CA PHE A 102 -18.66 -9.45 4.71
C PHE A 102 -19.14 -8.25 3.89
N SER A 103 -18.73 -7.03 4.23
CA SER A 103 -19.13 -5.86 3.46
C SER A 103 -18.36 -5.78 2.14
N GLN A 104 -19.07 -5.45 1.06
CA GLN A 104 -18.47 -5.28 -0.28
C GLN A 104 -17.35 -4.25 -0.29
N ALA A 105 -17.45 -3.19 0.52
CA ALA A 105 -16.42 -2.19 0.65
C ALA A 105 -15.12 -2.78 1.24
N HIS A 106 -15.24 -3.59 2.29
CA HIS A 106 -14.08 -4.24 2.90
C HIS A 106 -13.44 -5.26 1.95
N GLU A 107 -14.25 -6.07 1.26
CA GLU A 107 -13.77 -7.02 0.25
C GLU A 107 -12.98 -6.31 -0.86
N LYS A 108 -13.54 -5.25 -1.46
CA LYS A 108 -12.85 -4.45 -2.48
C LYS A 108 -11.51 -3.97 -1.96
N ILE A 109 -11.47 -3.43 -0.75
CA ILE A 109 -10.23 -2.91 -0.15
C ILE A 109 -9.19 -4.02 0.05
N GLN A 110 -9.59 -5.21 0.49
CA GLN A 110 -8.68 -6.33 0.59
C GLN A 110 -8.12 -6.76 -0.77
N VAL A 111 -8.93 -6.71 -1.85
CA VAL A 111 -8.45 -6.98 -3.22
C VAL A 111 -7.43 -5.92 -3.63
N LEU A 112 -7.71 -4.64 -3.39
CA LEU A 112 -6.81 -3.53 -3.72
C LEU A 112 -5.47 -3.61 -3.00
N LEU A 113 -5.48 -3.98 -1.72
CA LEU A 113 -4.26 -4.16 -0.96
C LEU A 113 -3.44 -5.34 -1.50
N ARG A 114 -4.08 -6.44 -1.90
CA ARG A 114 -3.40 -7.58 -2.55
C ARG A 114 -2.81 -7.20 -3.90
N GLU A 115 -3.57 -6.50 -4.74
CA GLU A 115 -3.08 -5.95 -6.02
C GLU A 115 -1.86 -5.04 -5.79
N SER A 116 -1.96 -4.10 -4.85
CA SER A 116 -0.86 -3.17 -4.56
C SER A 116 0.42 -3.87 -4.08
N ALA A 117 0.29 -4.96 -3.33
CA ALA A 117 1.44 -5.75 -2.87
C ALA A 117 2.11 -6.51 -4.04
N ASN A 118 1.32 -6.96 -5.02
CA ASN A 118 1.83 -7.66 -6.21
C ASN A 118 2.48 -6.70 -7.22
N GLU A 119 1.97 -5.47 -7.34
CA GLU A 119 2.46 -4.45 -8.28
C GLU A 119 3.78 -3.79 -7.84
N ALA A 120 4.09 -3.80 -6.54
CA ALA A 120 5.13 -2.94 -5.96
C ALA A 120 6.59 -3.29 -6.33
N MET A 121 6.89 -4.49 -6.83
CA MET A 121 8.27 -4.92 -7.11
C MET A 121 8.54 -5.33 -8.56
N PRO A 122 7.72 -6.19 -9.20
CA PRO A 122 7.97 -6.60 -10.59
C PRO A 122 7.77 -5.45 -11.57
N ASN A 123 6.72 -4.64 -11.39
CA ASN A 123 6.32 -3.67 -12.41
C ASN A 123 7.20 -2.42 -12.46
N LEU A 124 7.83 -2.01 -11.35
CA LEU A 124 8.80 -0.94 -11.38
C LEU A 124 10.08 -1.37 -12.11
N ILE A 125 10.58 -2.58 -11.83
CA ILE A 125 11.77 -3.16 -12.48
C ILE A 125 11.48 -3.40 -13.97
N HIS A 126 10.33 -3.98 -14.32
CA HIS A 126 9.91 -4.17 -15.71
C HIS A 126 9.77 -2.84 -16.45
N LYS A 127 9.21 -1.80 -15.83
CA LYS A 127 9.05 -0.49 -16.47
C LYS A 127 10.38 0.21 -16.72
N VAL A 128 11.32 0.14 -15.77
CA VAL A 128 12.67 0.72 -15.97
C VAL A 128 13.45 -0.06 -17.03
N ASN A 129 13.42 -1.40 -16.97
CA ASN A 129 14.07 -2.25 -17.97
C ASN A 129 13.48 -2.03 -19.37
N ASN A 130 12.15 -1.94 -19.50
CA ASN A 130 11.51 -1.71 -20.80
C ASN A 130 11.90 -0.36 -21.40
N LYS A 131 12.00 0.70 -20.59
CA LYS A 131 12.49 2.01 -21.08
C LYS A 131 13.94 1.95 -21.54
N GLN A 132 14.80 1.24 -20.82
CA GLN A 132 16.21 1.05 -21.21
C GLN A 132 16.34 0.23 -22.49
N ILE A 133 15.56 -0.84 -22.64
CA ILE A 133 15.49 -1.65 -23.85
C ILE A 133 15.00 -0.80 -25.03
N GLU A 134 13.92 -0.03 -24.86
CA GLU A 134 13.38 0.84 -25.91
C GLU A 134 14.40 1.91 -26.34
N ALA A 135 15.09 2.55 -25.39
CA ALA A 135 16.15 3.51 -25.68
C ALA A 135 17.31 2.85 -26.46
N THR A 136 17.69 1.63 -26.07
CA THR A 136 18.77 0.88 -26.73
C THR A 136 18.39 0.51 -28.16
N VAL A 137 17.16 0.03 -28.38
CA VAL A 137 16.62 -0.28 -29.71
C VAL A 137 16.59 0.97 -30.59
N LYS A 138 16.17 2.12 -30.05
CA LYS A 138 16.17 3.40 -30.78
C LYS A 138 17.57 3.83 -31.22
N ILE A 139 18.56 3.75 -30.33
CA ILE A 139 19.95 4.06 -30.66
C ILE A 139 20.46 3.11 -31.74
N PHE A 140 20.24 1.80 -31.58
CA PHE A 140 20.71 0.80 -32.53
C PHE A 140 20.11 0.98 -33.92
N ASN A 141 18.80 1.21 -33.99
CA ASN A 141 18.10 1.49 -35.25
C ASN A 141 18.63 2.77 -35.91
N THR A 142 18.89 3.81 -35.13
CA THR A 142 19.42 5.08 -35.63
C THR A 142 20.81 4.88 -36.23
N VAL A 143 21.73 4.26 -35.47
CA VAL A 143 23.09 3.93 -35.92
C VAL A 143 23.07 3.06 -37.17
N TYR A 144 22.28 1.98 -37.16
CA TYR A 144 22.13 1.09 -38.31
C TYR A 144 21.65 1.85 -39.56
N SER A 145 20.69 2.76 -39.39
CA SER A 145 20.14 3.56 -40.48
C SER A 145 21.13 4.58 -41.06
N LEU A 146 22.05 5.10 -40.25
CA LEU A 146 23.14 5.99 -40.69
C LEU A 146 24.18 5.19 -41.47
N ILE A 147 24.61 4.05 -40.94
CA ILE A 147 25.57 3.14 -41.61
C ILE A 147 25.01 2.70 -42.97
N LYS A 148 23.74 2.30 -43.03
CA LYS A 148 23.07 1.90 -44.27
C LYS A 148 23.04 3.02 -45.32
N ARG A 149 23.01 4.28 -44.89
CA ARG A 149 23.04 5.48 -45.75
C ARG A 149 24.44 6.06 -45.95
N ASN A 150 25.48 5.35 -45.52
CA ASN A 150 26.88 5.79 -45.58
C ASN A 150 27.12 7.15 -44.88
N ARG A 151 26.35 7.45 -43.83
CA ARG A 151 26.48 8.67 -43.02
C ARG A 151 27.47 8.46 -41.88
N PRO A 152 28.22 9.49 -41.47
CA PRO A 152 29.16 9.38 -40.37
C PRO A 152 28.44 9.20 -39.03
N LEU A 153 29.07 8.46 -38.11
CA LEU A 153 28.52 8.24 -36.76
C LEU A 153 28.49 9.50 -35.89
N SER A 154 29.19 10.57 -36.30
CA SER A 154 29.07 11.90 -35.67
C SER A 154 27.64 12.46 -35.73
N ASP A 155 26.82 11.98 -36.67
CA ASP A 155 25.45 12.47 -36.87
C ASP A 155 24.42 11.82 -35.92
N VAL A 156 24.83 10.86 -35.07
CA VAL A 156 23.92 10.10 -34.19
C VAL A 156 23.18 11.01 -33.22
N GLU A 157 23.87 11.93 -32.55
CA GLU A 157 23.24 12.84 -31.58
C GLU A 157 22.19 13.73 -32.23
N ALA A 158 22.54 14.33 -33.38
CA ALA A 158 21.61 15.15 -34.16
C ALA A 158 20.38 14.33 -34.64
N ALA A 159 20.57 13.08 -35.06
CA ALA A 159 19.49 12.21 -35.48
C ALA A 159 18.54 11.82 -34.33
N LEU A 160 19.08 11.60 -33.13
CA LEU A 160 18.28 11.31 -31.92
C LEU A 160 17.49 12.53 -31.46
N ASP A 161 18.08 13.73 -31.51
CA ASP A 161 17.40 14.98 -31.19
C ASP A 161 16.24 15.28 -32.16
N LEU A 162 16.41 14.99 -33.45
CA LEU A 162 15.33 15.10 -34.43
C LEU A 162 14.16 14.14 -34.15
N GLN A 163 14.44 12.91 -33.72
CA GLN A 163 13.40 11.94 -33.34
C GLN A 163 12.66 12.34 -32.05
N LYS A 164 13.34 13.00 -31.10
CA LYS A 164 12.73 13.48 -29.85
C LYS A 164 11.66 14.55 -30.09
N ASN A 165 11.78 15.30 -31.18
CA ASN A 165 10.87 16.39 -31.55
C ASN A 165 9.65 15.92 -32.38
N GLY A 166 9.41 14.61 -32.51
CA GLY A 166 8.15 14.08 -33.02
C GLY A 166 8.00 14.08 -34.55
N VAL A 167 9.09 14.12 -35.32
CA VAL A 167 9.00 13.81 -36.75
C VAL A 167 8.84 12.29 -36.87
N ASP A 168 7.60 11.84 -37.04
CA ASP A 168 7.30 10.53 -37.60
C ASP A 168 7.85 10.52 -39.04
N VAL A 169 9.11 10.09 -39.18
CA VAL A 169 9.70 9.83 -40.49
C VAL A 169 9.10 8.52 -40.95
N GLY A 170 7.84 8.61 -41.40
CA GLY A 170 7.15 7.56 -42.09
C GLY A 170 8.08 6.91 -43.12
N ASN A 171 7.99 5.60 -43.20
CA ASN A 171 8.81 4.76 -44.06
C ASN A 171 8.54 5.09 -45.53
N CYS A 172 9.15 6.16 -46.05
CA CYS A 172 9.19 6.44 -47.48
C CYS A 172 10.25 5.54 -48.11
N CYS A 173 9.74 4.47 -48.73
CA CYS A 173 10.28 3.65 -49.83
C CYS A 173 11.70 3.09 -49.67
#